data_AF-A0A925UJI2-F1
#
_entry.id   AF-A0A925UJI2-F1
#
_cell.length_a   1.000
_cell.length_b   1.000
_cell.length_c   1.000
_cell.angle_alpha   90.00
_cell.angle_beta   90.00
_cell.angle_gamma   90.00
#
_symmetry.space_group_name_H-M   'P 1'
#
loop_
_entity.id
_entity.type
_entity.pdbx_description
1 polymer ?
#
loop_
_entity_poly.entity_id
_entity_poly.type
_entity_poly.pdbx_seq_one_letter_code
_entity_poly.pdbx_strand_id
1 'polypeptide(L)'
;RLGMAALRERRFDEARRLFEREMERSPEYHEFHFWLAVACAELGDANGAAVHLARAMAASTTLKDHDLYAAKLGRLKASAAR
;
A
#
# COMPACT_ATOMS: atom_id res chain seq x y z
N ARG A 1 12.06 -8.47 -2.44
CA ARG A 1 11.57 -9.28 -1.29
C ARG A 1 12.00 -8.72 0.07
N LEU A 2 12.89 -7.73 0.14
CA LEU A 2 13.33 -7.15 1.42
C LEU A 2 12.19 -6.38 2.09
N GLY A 3 11.39 -5.62 1.34
CA GLY A 3 10.24 -4.89 1.89
C GLY A 3 9.21 -5.82 2.56
N MET A 4 8.93 -6.97 1.95
CA MET A 4 8.03 -7.98 2.52
C MET A 4 8.58 -8.61 3.81
N ALA A 5 9.90 -8.80 3.91
CA ALA A 5 10.52 -9.30 5.14
C ALA A 5 10.38 -8.27 6.26
N ALA A 6 10.67 -7.00 5.97
CA ALA A 6 10.50 -5.90 6.92
C ALA A 6 9.03 -5.75 7.38
N LEU A 7 8.04 -5.92 6.50
CA LEU A 7 6.63 -5.96 6.89
C LEU A 7 6.33 -7.08 7.90
N ARG A 8 6.80 -8.31 7.63
CA ARG A 8 6.58 -9.45 8.54
C ARG A 8 7.23 -9.22 9.90
N GLU A 9 8.37 -8.54 9.92
CA GLU A 9 9.09 -8.17 11.15
C GLU A 9 8.55 -6.89 11.80
N ARG A 10 7.44 -6.32 11.27
CA ARG A 10 6.81 -5.07 11.74
C ARG A 10 7.73 -3.86 11.73
N ARG A 11 8.78 -3.88 10.88
CA ARG A 11 9.68 -2.75 10.64
C ARG A 11 9.12 -1.86 9.55
N PHE A 12 8.00 -1.19 9.83
CA PHE A 12 7.20 -0.51 8.81
C PHE A 12 7.92 0.65 8.11
N ASP A 13 8.72 1.43 8.85
CA ASP A 13 9.55 2.48 8.25
C ASP A 13 10.60 1.93 7.29
N GLU A 14 11.19 0.79 7.62
CA GLU A 14 12.15 0.11 6.75
C GLU A 14 11.43 -0.48 5.53
N ALA A 15 10.28 -1.11 5.74
CA ALA A 15 9.44 -1.64 4.66
C ALA A 15 9.09 -0.55 3.65
N ARG A 16 8.64 0.63 4.12
CA ARG A 16 8.34 1.78 3.26
C ARG A 16 9.53 2.15 2.37
N ARG A 17 10.71 2.39 2.96
CA ARG A 17 11.93 2.74 2.20
C ARG A 17 12.34 1.65 1.21
N LEU A 18 12.18 0.38 1.58
CA LEU A 18 12.52 -0.74 0.71
C LEU A 18 11.56 -0.85 -0.47
N PHE A 19 10.26 -0.65 -0.26
CA PHE A 19 9.30 -0.65 -1.36
C PHE A 19 9.43 0.57 -2.27
N GLU A 20 9.75 1.75 -1.74
CA GLU A 20 10.07 2.93 -2.55
C GLU A 20 11.23 2.64 -3.53
N ARG A 21 12.30 1.99 -3.05
CA ARG A 21 13.42 1.55 -3.89
C ARG A 21 13.06 0.44 -4.88
N GLU A 22 12.22 -0.52 -4.48
CA GLU A 22 11.75 -1.57 -5.39
C GLU A 22 10.88 -0.97 -6.52
N MET A 23 10.10 0.06 -6.21
CA MET A 23 9.22 0.76 -7.16
C MET A 23 9.98 1.56 -8.22
N GLU A 24 11.20 2.05 -7.93
CA GLU A 24 12.07 2.69 -8.94
C GLU A 24 12.35 1.77 -10.14
N ARG A 25 12.30 0.44 -9.94
CA ARG A 25 12.59 -0.56 -10.98
C ARG A 25 11.35 -1.00 -11.74
N SER A 26 10.17 -0.88 -11.15
CA SER A 26 8.91 -1.28 -11.76
C SER A 26 7.77 -0.43 -11.19
N PRO A 27 7.61 0.80 -11.72
CA PRO A 27 6.69 1.79 -11.16
C PRO A 27 5.21 1.37 -11.23
N GLU A 28 4.86 0.52 -12.20
CA GLU A 28 3.47 0.14 -12.48
C GLU A 28 3.02 -1.13 -11.74
N TYR A 29 3.88 -1.73 -10.91
CA TYR A 29 3.49 -2.92 -10.17
C TYR A 29 2.59 -2.56 -8.98
N HIS A 30 1.27 -2.72 -9.17
CA HIS A 30 0.26 -2.32 -8.19
C HIS A 30 0.46 -2.91 -6.79
N GLU A 31 1.07 -4.09 -6.68
CA GLU A 31 1.37 -4.69 -5.38
C GLU A 31 2.35 -3.83 -4.56
N PHE A 32 3.31 -3.14 -5.16
CA PHE A 32 4.20 -2.23 -4.41
C PHE A 32 3.43 -1.06 -3.81
N HIS A 33 2.48 -0.49 -4.55
CA HIS A 33 1.57 0.50 -4.00
C HIS A 33 0.71 -0.08 -2.87
N PHE A 34 0.21 -1.32 -3.02
CA PHE A 34 -0.51 -1.97 -1.94
C PHE A 34 0.35 -2.15 -0.67
N TRP A 35 1.59 -2.62 -0.81
CA TRP A 35 2.49 -2.82 0.34
C TRP A 35 2.94 -1.51 0.98
N LEU A 36 3.14 -0.45 0.20
CA LEU A 36 3.35 0.91 0.73
C LEU A 36 2.13 1.39 1.52
N ALA A 37 0.92 1.12 1.04
CA ALA A 37 -0.29 1.47 1.77
C ALA A 37 -0.40 0.73 3.11
N VAL A 38 -0.02 -0.56 3.15
CA VAL A 38 0.06 -1.34 4.39
C VAL A 38 1.07 -0.72 5.35
N ALA A 39 2.29 -0.42 4.89
CA ALA A 39 3.32 0.20 5.71
C ALA A 39 2.87 1.57 6.26
N CYS A 40 2.25 2.43 5.44
CA CYS A 40 1.70 3.71 5.88
C CYS A 40 0.59 3.54 6.94
N ALA A 41 -0.32 2.60 6.74
CA ALA A 41 -1.41 2.36 7.69
C ALA A 41 -0.88 1.92 9.06
N GLU A 42 0.11 1.03 9.09
CA GLU A 42 0.76 0.56 10.33
C GLU A 42 1.57 1.66 11.03
N LEU A 43 2.05 2.66 10.27
CA LEU A 43 2.70 3.87 10.82
C LEU A 43 1.69 4.94 11.27
N GLY A 44 0.38 4.71 11.14
CA GLY A 44 -0.66 5.69 11.44
C GLY A 44 -0.83 6.78 10.37
N ASP A 45 -0.13 6.68 9.23
CA ASP A 45 -0.26 7.58 8.10
C ASP A 45 -1.46 7.16 7.22
N ALA A 46 -2.66 7.49 7.68
CA ALA A 46 -3.90 7.18 6.98
C ALA A 46 -3.97 7.87 5.60
N ASN A 47 -3.38 9.06 5.45
CA ASN A 47 -3.37 9.79 4.19
C ASN A 47 -2.48 9.09 3.15
N GLY A 48 -1.24 8.74 3.52
CA GLY A 48 -0.34 7.98 2.66
C GLY A 48 -0.92 6.62 2.28
N ALA A 49 -1.55 5.93 3.22
CA ALA A 49 -2.23 4.67 2.96
C ALA A 49 -3.35 4.82 1.92
N ALA A 50 -4.14 5.89 2.00
CA ALA A 50 -5.21 6.16 1.04
C ALA A 50 -4.66 6.48 -0.37
N VAL A 51 -3.60 7.28 -0.47
CA VAL A 51 -2.94 7.61 -1.73
C VAL A 51 -2.44 6.34 -2.42
N HIS A 52 -1.74 5.49 -1.68
CA HIS A 52 -1.17 4.27 -2.22
C HIS A 52 -2.21 3.20 -2.57
N LEU A 53 -3.30 3.07 -1.79
CA LEU A 53 -4.43 2.21 -2.16
C LEU A 53 -5.12 2.67 -3.46
N ALA A 54 -5.29 3.99 -3.65
CA ALA A 54 -5.88 4.53 -4.86
C ALA A 54 -5.00 4.23 -6.10
N ARG A 55 -3.67 4.35 -5.97
CA ARG A 55 -2.73 3.98 -7.04
C ARG A 55 -2.74 2.48 -7.32
N ALA A 56 -2.76 1.63 -6.29
CA ALA A 56 -2.86 0.19 -6.45
C ALA A 56 -4.16 -0.21 -7.18
N MET A 57 -5.29 0.44 -6.84
CA MET A 57 -6.58 0.27 -7.50
C MET A 57 -6.50 0.67 -8.99
N ALA A 58 -5.94 1.84 -9.29
CA ALA A 58 -5.83 2.33 -10.68
C ALA A 58 -4.90 1.49 -11.56
N ALA A 59 -3.81 0.95 -10.98
CA ALA A 59 -2.83 0.13 -11.70
C ALA A 59 -3.14 -1.39 -11.63
N SER A 60 -4.26 -1.77 -11.03
CA SER A 60 -4.64 -3.19 -10.90
C SER A 60 -4.83 -3.84 -12.27
N THR A 61 -4.37 -5.08 -12.40
CA THR A 61 -4.45 -5.84 -13.67
C THR A 61 -5.64 -6.79 -13.72
N THR A 62 -6.34 -6.95 -12.61
CA THR A 62 -7.52 -7.81 -12.49
C THR A 62 -8.65 -7.10 -11.76
N LEU A 63 -9.90 -7.46 -12.10
CA LEU A 63 -11.09 -6.96 -11.38
C LEU A 63 -11.06 -7.32 -9.89
N LYS A 64 -10.52 -8.51 -9.57
CA LYS A 64 -10.38 -8.97 -8.19
C LYS A 64 -9.47 -8.04 -7.37
N ASP A 65 -8.32 -7.65 -7.92
CA ASP A 65 -7.39 -6.76 -7.23
C ASP A 65 -7.96 -5.35 -7.11
N HIS A 66 -8.60 -4.86 -8.18
CA HIS A 66 -9.33 -3.60 -8.15
C HIS A 66 -10.31 -3.54 -6.98
N ASP A 67 -11.21 -4.52 -6.89
CA ASP A 67 -12.27 -4.56 -5.88
C ASP A 67 -11.70 -4.74 -4.46
N LEU A 68 -10.62 -5.52 -4.32
CA LEU A 68 -9.89 -5.66 -3.07
C LEU A 68 -9.35 -4.30 -2.57
N TYR A 69 -8.72 -3.53 -3.45
CA TYR A 69 -8.15 -2.24 -3.10
C TYR A 69 -9.23 -1.19 -2.87
N ALA A 70 -10.30 -1.18 -3.66
CA ALA A 70 -11.46 -0.30 -3.47
C ALA A 70 -12.10 -0.53 -2.09
N ALA A 71 -12.32 -1.78 -1.69
CA ALA A 71 -12.89 -2.11 -0.39
C ALA A 71 -11.99 -1.67 0.78
N LYS A 72 -10.66 -1.83 0.65
CA LYS A 72 -9.69 -1.36 1.65
C LYS A 72 -9.67 0.15 1.76
N LEU A 73 -9.68 0.86 0.63
CA LEU A 73 -9.71 2.32 0.58
C LEU A 73 -11.00 2.88 1.22
N GLY A 74 -12.15 2.26 0.92
CA GLY A 74 -13.43 2.63 1.51
C GLY A 74 -13.42 2.50 3.04
N ARG A 75 -12.93 1.38 3.57
CA ARG A 75 -12.81 1.18 5.02
C ARG A 75 -11.88 2.20 5.68
N LEU A 76 -10.72 2.47 5.08
CA LEU A 76 -9.75 3.43 5.59
C LEU A 76 -10.33 4.85 5.68
N LYS A 77 -11.04 5.28 4.62
CA LYS A 77 -11.71 6.59 4.60
C LYS A 77 -12.84 6.68 5.62
N ALA A 78 -13.62 5.61 5.78
CA ALA A 78 -14.69 5.56 6.78
C ALA A 78 -14.16 5.61 8.23
N SER A 79 -12.98 5.04 8.50
CA SER A 79 -12.35 5.12 9.82
C SER A 79 -11.73 6.48 10.13
N ALA A 80 -11.31 7.23 9.11
CA ALA A 80 -10.70 8.56 9.28
C ALA A 80 -11.74 9.70 9.42
N ALA A 81 -13.01 9.44 9.10
CA ALA A 81 -14.10 10.41 9.16
C ALA A 81 -14.90 10.38 10.49
N ARG A 82 -14.44 9.64 11.50
CA ARG A 82 -15.01 9.60 12.85
C ARG A 82 -14.12 10.35 13.83
#